data_AF-A0AAW0V3E9-F1
#
_entry.id   AF-A0AAW0V3E9-F1
#
_cell.length_a   1.000
_cell.length_b   1.000
_cell.length_c   1.000
_cell.angle_alpha   90.00
_cell.angle_beta   90.00
_cell.angle_gamma   90.00
#
_symmetry.space_group_name_H-M   'P 1'
#
loop_
_entity.id
_entity.type
_entity.pdbx_description
1 polymer ?
#
loop_
_entity_poly.entity_id
_entity_poly.type
_entity_poly.pdbx_seq_one_letter_code
_entity_poly.pdbx_strand_id
1 'polypeptide(L)'
;MEAAMHTLVLIAAVQPWPRCVHTLTYHQLQGAGRAGFSTKKYAPVPRVLAEKMQQFQIPNDLPVHIKGGPVDRILMYITGIVCTLGFIDCFRVYYQLSYPKK
;
A
#
# COMPACT_ATOMS: atom_id res chain seq x y z
N MET A 1 1.60 8.39 -36.56
CA MET A 1 2.06 8.60 -35.17
C MET A 1 2.23 7.22 -34.51
N GLU A 2 3.04 6.35 -35.14
CA GLU A 2 3.12 4.92 -34.81
C GLU A 2 4.40 4.57 -34.02
N ALA A 3 5.41 5.43 -34.08
CA ALA A 3 6.75 5.14 -33.55
C ALA A 3 6.87 5.29 -32.03
N ALA A 4 5.91 5.91 -31.35
CA ALA A 4 5.96 6.13 -29.90
C ALA A 4 5.47 4.93 -29.07
N MET A 5 4.76 3.98 -29.69
CA MET A 5 4.14 2.86 -28.95
C MET A 5 5.07 1.64 -28.81
N HIS A 6 6.15 1.58 -29.59
CA HIS A 6 7.14 0.48 -29.50
C HIS A 6 8.21 0.71 -28.42
N THR A 7 8.47 1.96 -28.02
CA THR A 7 9.52 2.27 -27.03
C THR A 7 9.07 2.01 -25.58
N LEU A 8 7.76 1.99 -25.32
CA LEU A 8 7.23 1.73 -23.97
C LEU A 8 7.20 0.24 -23.59
N VAL A 9 7.29 -0.67 -24.56
CA VAL A 9 7.35 -2.12 -24.28
C VAL A 9 8.75 -2.54 -23.78
N LEU A 10 9.81 -1.79 -24.11
CA LEU A 10 11.19 -2.13 -23.73
C LEU A 10 11.59 -1.69 -22.31
N ILE A 11 10.84 -0.79 -21.65
CA ILE A 11 11.12 -0.38 -20.27
C ILE A 11 10.55 -1.38 -19.24
N ALA A 12 9.61 -2.25 -19.64
CA ALA A 12 9.02 -3.26 -18.77
C ALA A 12 9.91 -4.50 -18.51
N ALA A 13 11.10 -4.60 -19.14
CA ALA A 13 11.94 -5.81 -19.09
C ALA A 13 13.24 -5.68 -18.26
N VAL A 14 13.55 -4.51 -17.67
CA VAL A 14 14.81 -4.30 -16.92
C VAL A 14 14.54 -3.71 -15.53
N GLN A 15 13.77 -4.42 -14.71
CA GLN A 15 13.98 -4.48 -13.25
C GLN A 15 13.39 -5.80 -12.72
N PRO A 16 14.21 -6.83 -12.45
CA PRO A 16 13.77 -8.02 -11.71
C PRO A 16 13.63 -7.65 -10.22
N TRP A 17 12.49 -7.11 -9.83
CA TRP A 17 12.07 -7.22 -8.43
C TRP A 17 11.67 -8.67 -8.16
N PRO A 18 12.06 -9.25 -7.00
CA PRO A 18 11.80 -10.65 -6.71
C PRO A 18 10.31 -10.91 -6.76
N ARG A 19 9.95 -11.72 -7.75
CA ARG A 19 8.64 -12.27 -8.02
C ARG A 19 8.36 -13.36 -6.98
N CYS A 20 8.19 -12.99 -5.71
CA CYS A 20 7.54 -13.86 -4.73
C CYS A 20 6.04 -13.50 -4.72
N VAL A 21 5.39 -13.97 -5.78
CA VAL A 21 3.93 -14.06 -5.86
C VAL A 21 3.44 -14.90 -4.69
N HIS A 22 2.51 -14.32 -3.94
CA HIS A 22 1.26 -14.90 -3.47
C HIS A 22 1.21 -16.40 -3.12
N THR A 23 0.55 -16.68 -1.99
CA THR A 23 -0.02 -17.98 -1.59
C THR A 23 0.96 -19.10 -1.21
N LEU A 24 1.70 -18.88 -0.13
CA LEU A 24 2.09 -19.97 0.77
C LEU A 24 1.55 -19.66 2.18
N THR A 25 0.40 -20.27 2.47
CA THR A 25 0.11 -20.90 3.78
C THR A 25 0.57 -20.14 5.04
N TYR A 26 -0.39 -19.45 5.68
CA TYR A 26 -0.34 -19.08 7.11
C TYR A 26 -0.28 -20.29 8.08
N HIS A 27 0.11 -21.48 7.60
CA HIS A 27 0.04 -22.75 8.34
C HIS A 27 1.40 -23.45 8.53
N GLN A 28 2.53 -22.77 8.26
CA GLN A 28 3.89 -23.35 8.39
C GLN A 28 4.94 -22.38 8.98
N LEU A 29 4.65 -21.77 10.14
CA LEU A 29 5.66 -21.15 11.00
C LEU A 29 5.49 -21.57 12.48
N GLN A 30 5.13 -22.83 12.72
CA GLN A 30 5.31 -23.49 14.01
C GLN A 30 6.47 -24.49 13.87
N GLY A 31 7.70 -24.00 13.93
CA GLY A 31 8.88 -24.88 13.84
C GLY A 31 10.19 -24.14 13.89
N ALA A 32 10.73 -24.00 15.10
CA ALA A 32 12.17 -23.86 15.40
C ALA A 32 12.98 -22.77 14.69
N GLY A 33 13.13 -21.61 15.35
CA GLY A 33 14.15 -20.62 15.05
C GLY A 33 14.26 -19.56 16.13
N ARG A 34 15.11 -19.80 17.13
CA ARG A 34 15.39 -18.94 18.30
C ARG A 34 15.71 -17.50 17.88
N ALA A 35 14.87 -16.55 18.27
CA ALA A 35 15.17 -15.13 18.21
C ALA A 35 16.17 -14.78 19.34
N GLY A 36 17.29 -14.15 18.99
CA GLY A 36 18.17 -13.51 19.96
C GLY A 36 17.45 -12.32 20.60
N PHE A 37 17.11 -12.44 21.88
CA PHE A 37 16.50 -11.36 22.64
C PHE A 37 17.62 -10.39 23.08
N SER A 38 17.70 -9.21 22.47
CA SER A 38 18.56 -8.14 22.95
C SER A 38 18.16 -7.79 24.38
N THR A 39 19.06 -7.97 25.34
CA THR A 39 18.84 -7.73 26.78
C THR A 39 18.85 -6.26 27.18
N LYS A 40 18.76 -5.34 26.20
CA LYS A 40 18.69 -3.91 26.48
C LYS A 40 17.41 -3.60 27.26
N LYS A 41 17.57 -3.03 28.45
CA LYS A 41 16.46 -2.60 29.29
C LYS A 41 15.87 -1.33 28.68
N TYR A 42 14.69 -1.45 28.07
CA TYR A 42 13.97 -0.31 27.52
C TYR A 42 13.32 0.50 28.65
N ALA A 43 13.19 1.82 28.44
CA ALA A 43 12.45 2.69 29.35
C ALA A 43 10.98 2.22 29.49
N PRO A 44 10.31 2.46 30.63
CA PRO A 44 8.91 2.09 30.79
C PRO A 44 8.04 2.75 29.72
N VAL A 45 7.17 1.97 29.09
CA VAL A 45 6.26 2.47 28.05
C VAL A 45 5.24 3.41 28.70
N PRO A 46 5.08 4.65 28.21
CA PRO A 46 4.06 5.56 28.71
C PRO A 46 2.67 4.99 28.42
N ARG A 47 1.72 5.17 29.36
CA ARG A 47 0.37 4.55 29.30
C ARG A 47 -0.35 4.76 27.96
N VAL A 48 -0.29 5.98 27.41
CA VAL A 48 -0.93 6.32 26.14
C VAL A 48 -0.38 5.50 24.97
N LEU A 49 0.92 5.21 24.97
CA LEU A 49 1.55 4.41 23.92
C LEU A 49 1.18 2.93 24.06
N ALA A 50 1.09 2.42 25.30
CA ALA A 50 0.68 1.05 25.56
C ALA A 50 -0.73 0.77 25.02
N GLU A 51 -1.67 1.70 25.20
CA GLU A 51 -3.05 1.59 24.68
C GLU A 51 -3.07 1.53 23.14
N LYS A 52 -2.26 2.36 22.48
CA LYS A 52 -2.13 2.34 21.01
C LYS A 52 -1.46 1.06 20.50
N MET A 53 -0.41 0.59 21.17
CA MET A 53 0.25 -0.67 20.83
C MET A 53 -0.73 -1.84 20.92
N GLN A 54 -1.56 -1.88 21.96
CA GLN A 54 -2.61 -2.89 22.10
C GLN A 54 -3.62 -2.81 20.94
N GLN A 55 -4.09 -1.62 20.59
CA GLN A 55 -5.03 -1.42 19.47
C GLN A 55 -4.47 -1.95 18.13
N PHE A 56 -3.19 -1.73 17.85
CA PHE A 56 -2.54 -2.22 16.62
C PHE A 56 -2.13 -3.69 16.67
N GLN A 57 -2.05 -4.30 17.85
CA GLN A 57 -1.66 -5.70 18.02
C GLN A 57 -2.85 -6.67 18.09
N ILE A 58 -4.09 -6.18 18.05
CA ILE A 58 -5.28 -7.06 18.03
C ILE A 58 -5.23 -7.96 16.76
N PRO A 59 -5.38 -9.29 16.89
CA PRO A 59 -5.34 -10.23 15.76
C PRO A 59 -6.64 -10.16 14.95
N ASN A 60 -6.81 -9.10 14.16
CA ASN A 60 -8.01 -8.83 13.37
C ASN A 60 -7.86 -9.13 11.86
N ASP A 61 -6.70 -9.63 11.42
CA ASP A 61 -6.34 -9.83 9.99
C ASP A 61 -6.54 -8.59 9.08
N LEU A 62 -6.79 -7.43 9.67
CA LEU A 62 -6.96 -6.16 8.97
C LEU A 62 -5.59 -5.60 8.56
N PRO A 63 -5.48 -5.04 7.34
CA PRO A 63 -4.26 -4.37 6.93
C PRO A 63 -4.01 -3.14 7.81
N VAL A 64 -2.72 -2.80 7.98
CA VAL A 64 -2.27 -1.75 8.91
C VAL A 64 -2.94 -0.39 8.68
N HIS A 65 -3.21 -0.03 7.42
CA HIS A 65 -3.79 1.26 7.04
C HIS A 65 -5.29 1.40 7.34
N ILE A 66 -5.97 0.32 7.76
CA ILE A 66 -7.38 0.32 8.19
C ILE A 66 -7.52 0.02 9.69
N LYS A 67 -6.40 -0.27 10.37
CA LYS A 67 -6.39 -0.79 11.74
C LYS A 67 -6.59 0.29 12.80
N GLY A 68 -6.36 1.56 12.48
CA GLY A 68 -6.51 2.69 13.42
C GLY A 68 -7.96 3.07 13.71
N GLY A 69 -8.94 2.52 12.98
CA GLY A 69 -10.37 2.62 13.31
C GLY A 69 -11.25 2.98 12.12
N PRO A 70 -12.50 3.42 12.37
CA PRO A 70 -13.45 3.79 11.30
C PRO A 70 -13.03 5.06 10.55
N VAL A 71 -12.30 5.97 11.20
CA VAL A 71 -11.78 7.20 10.59
C VAL A 71 -10.84 6.88 9.43
N ASP A 72 -9.94 5.92 9.62
CA ASP A 72 -8.99 5.50 8.59
C ASP A 72 -9.69 4.98 7.32
N ARG A 73 -10.83 4.30 7.48
CA ARG A 73 -11.64 3.81 6.34
C ARG A 73 -12.23 4.97 5.56
N ILE A 74 -12.82 5.95 6.25
CA ILE A 74 -13.41 7.13 5.63
C ILE A 74 -12.34 7.91 4.87
N LEU A 75 -11.18 8.11 5.48
CA LEU A 75 -10.07 8.83 4.86
C LEU A 75 -9.60 8.13 3.58
N MET A 76 -9.46 6.81 3.61
CA MET A 76 -9.10 6.01 2.42
C MET A 76 -10.11 6.16 1.28
N TYR A 77 -11.42 6.15 1.58
CA TYR A 77 -12.44 6.34 0.56
C TYR A 77 -12.44 7.76 -0.02
N ILE A 78 -12.27 8.79 0.82
CA ILE A 78 -12.19 10.18 0.35
C ILE A 78 -10.99 10.35 -0.58
N THR A 79 -9.82 9.85 -0.21
CA THR A 79 -8.63 9.90 -1.07
C THR A 79 -8.88 9.18 -2.40
N GLY A 80 -9.52 8.01 -2.37
CA GLY A 80 -9.90 7.28 -3.58
C GLY A 80 -10.84 8.08 -4.50
N ILE A 81 -11.82 8.77 -3.93
CA ILE A 81 -12.77 9.61 -4.69
C ILE A 81 -12.03 10.79 -5.32
N VAL A 82 -11.20 11.51 -4.56
CA VAL A 82 -10.48 12.68 -5.09
C VAL A 82 -9.53 12.28 -6.21
N CYS A 83 -8.79 11.18 -6.06
CA CYS A 83 -7.91 10.68 -7.11
C CYS A 83 -8.68 10.27 -8.37
N THR A 84 -9.81 9.58 -8.24
CA THR A 84 -10.61 9.16 -9.41
C THR A 84 -11.23 10.35 -10.15
N LEU A 85 -11.74 11.35 -9.42
CA LEU A 85 -12.21 12.60 -10.02
C LEU A 85 -11.09 13.35 -10.76
N GLY A 86 -9.90 13.45 -10.15
CA GLY A 86 -8.73 14.05 -10.78
C GLY A 86 -8.34 13.35 -12.08
N PHE A 87 -8.37 12.01 -12.12
CA PHE A 87 -8.10 11.26 -13.34
C PHE A 87 -9.12 11.54 -14.45
N ILE A 88 -10.42 11.62 -14.12
CA ILE A 88 -11.46 11.93 -15.09
C ILE A 88 -11.22 13.30 -15.73
N ASP A 89 -10.89 14.31 -14.93
CA ASP A 89 -10.59 15.65 -15.43
C ASP A 89 -9.32 15.68 -16.27
N CYS A 90 -8.27 14.93 -15.89
CA CYS A 90 -7.10 14.77 -16.73
C CYS A 90 -7.48 14.20 -18.11
N PHE A 91 -8.26 13.12 -18.18
CA PHE A 91 -8.70 12.54 -19.45
C PHE A 91 -9.57 13.50 -20.27
N ARG A 92 -10.43 14.28 -19.62
CA ARG A 92 -11.24 15.32 -20.28
C ARG A 92 -10.35 16.38 -20.93
N VAL A 93 -9.34 16.87 -20.23
CA VAL A 93 -8.37 17.86 -20.76
C VAL A 93 -7.56 17.25 -21.90
N TYR A 94 -7.03 16.03 -21.74
CA TYR A 94 -6.32 15.35 -22.81
C TYR A 94 -7.15 15.21 -24.08
N TYR A 95 -8.43 14.86 -23.97
CA TYR A 95 -9.33 14.75 -25.13
C TYR A 95 -9.56 16.10 -25.82
N GLN A 96 -9.77 17.17 -25.04
CA GLN A 96 -9.96 18.52 -25.59
C GLN A 96 -8.72 19.07 -26.29
N LEU A 97 -7.52 18.75 -25.78
CA LEU A 97 -6.27 19.16 -26.40
C LEU A 97 -5.93 18.33 -27.65
N SER A 98 -6.33 17.05 -27.67
CA SER A 98 -6.08 16.16 -28.82
C SER A 98 -6.91 16.53 -30.04
N TYR A 99 -8.10 17.08 -29.86
CA TYR A 99 -8.99 17.45 -30.95
C TYR A 99 -9.28 18.95 -30.90
N PRO A 100 -8.65 19.77 -31.77
CA PRO A 100 -8.96 21.19 -31.84
C PRO A 100 -10.43 21.35 -32.19
N LYS A 101 -11.17 22.02 -31.31
CA LYS A 101 -12.57 22.36 -31.57
C LYS A 101 -12.55 23.38 -32.71
N LYS A 102 -13.18 23.00 -33.82
CA LYS A 102 -13.37 23.88 -34.99
C LYS A 102 -14.21 25.09 -34.61
#